data_AF-A0A1J9QZP4-F1
#
_entry.id   AF-A0A1J9QZP4-F1
#
_cell.length_a   1.000
_cell.length_b   1.000
_cell.length_c   1.000
_cell.angle_alpha   90.00
_cell.angle_beta   90.00
_cell.angle_gamma   90.00
#
_symmetry.space_group_name_H-M   'P 1'
#
loop_
_entity.id
_entity.type
_entity.pdbx_description
1 polymer ?
#
loop_
_entity_poly.entity_id
_entity_poly.type
_entity_poly.pdbx_seq_one_letter_code
_entity_poly.pdbx_strand_id
1 'polypeptide(L)'
;MVIRKFHWPDIQLNIWFSVMLAGSATCLGIFTWFMTVQTQMELPTPWVFPFMVATAALTLIFLCLIVVLALQHSLIPEMIILGSFILFVLWFTGLIGTALQLYGNQASINSNCQNWVTGYEFRGASINTLAWLTNLNICNCWKAAFAFEVVIAVFLVWMLIMAFQVRKHTDPYH
;
A
#
# COMPACT_ATOMS: atom_id res chain seq x y z
N MET A 1 17.87 30.82 -19.88
CA MET A 1 17.31 29.49 -19.56
C MET A 1 16.01 29.73 -18.80
N VAL A 2 14.86 29.61 -19.46
CA VAL A 2 13.56 29.82 -18.80
C VAL A 2 13.27 28.57 -17.98
N ILE A 3 13.31 28.68 -16.65
CA ILE A 3 12.88 27.61 -15.75
C ILE A 3 11.36 27.52 -15.90
N ARG A 4 10.87 26.56 -16.70
CA ARG A 4 9.44 26.23 -16.76
C ARG A 4 9.02 25.71 -15.39
N LYS A 5 8.26 26.51 -14.65
CA LYS A 5 7.65 26.08 -13.39
C LYS A 5 6.36 25.35 -13.73
N PHE A 6 6.32 24.05 -13.47
CA PHE A 6 5.10 23.28 -13.52
C PHE A 6 4.20 23.68 -12.35
N HIS A 7 2.97 24.11 -12.64
CA HIS A 7 1.99 24.43 -11.61
C HIS A 7 1.19 23.17 -11.27
N TRP A 8 1.41 22.65 -10.07
CA TRP A 8 0.71 21.47 -9.55
C TRP A 8 -0.47 21.89 -8.67
N PRO A 9 -1.58 21.15 -8.67
CA PRO A 9 -2.71 21.43 -7.79
C PRO A 9 -2.37 21.06 -6.34
N ASP A 10 -1.98 22.05 -5.53
CA ASP A 10 -1.46 21.85 -4.17
C ASP A 10 -2.35 20.98 -3.27
N ILE A 11 -3.67 21.24 -3.28
CA ILE A 11 -4.63 20.49 -2.46
C ILE A 11 -4.71 19.02 -2.88
N GLN A 12 -4.80 18.76 -4.19
CA GLN A 12 -4.92 17.39 -4.70
C GLN A 12 -3.64 16.61 -4.45
N LEU A 13 -2.48 17.25 -4.65
CA LEU A 13 -1.17 16.64 -4.39
C LEU A 13 -0.99 16.30 -2.90
N ASN A 14 -1.40 17.18 -2.00
CA ASN A 14 -1.31 16.94 -0.55
C ASN A 14 -2.23 15.78 -0.11
N ILE A 15 -3.47 15.75 -0.60
CA ILE A 15 -4.40 14.64 -0.31
C ILE A 15 -3.81 13.32 -0.81
N TRP A 16 -3.30 13.32 -2.05
CA TRP A 16 -2.66 12.15 -2.62
C TRP A 16 -1.46 11.69 -1.77
N PHE A 17 -0.57 12.61 -1.40
CA PHE A 17 0.60 12.32 -0.60
C PHE A 17 0.24 11.70 0.75
N SER A 18 -0.73 12.29 1.48
CA SER A 18 -1.16 11.78 2.78
C SER A 18 -1.74 10.36 2.68
N VAL A 19 -2.56 10.08 1.68
CA VAL A 19 -3.15 8.74 1.47
C VAL A 19 -2.08 7.72 1.12
N MET A 20 -1.16 8.07 0.22
CA MET A 20 -0.07 7.18 -0.18
C MET A 20 0.87 6.88 0.99
N LEU A 21 1.20 7.90 1.80
CA LEU A 21 2.05 7.74 2.98
C LEU A 21 1.40 6.82 4.02
N ALA A 22 0.14 7.10 4.37
CA ALA A 22 -0.60 6.30 5.35
C ALA A 22 -0.73 4.85 4.88
N GLY A 23 -1.20 4.62 3.65
CA GLY A 23 -1.38 3.27 3.13
C GLY A 23 -0.07 2.49 3.02
N SER A 24 1.00 3.13 2.54
CA SER A 24 2.31 2.46 2.39
C SER A 24 2.93 2.12 3.74
N ALA A 25 2.89 3.05 4.71
CA ALA A 25 3.40 2.79 6.05
C ALA A 25 2.61 1.69 6.76
N THR A 26 1.27 1.69 6.63
CA THR A 26 0.42 0.64 7.21
C THR A 26 0.70 -0.72 6.59
N CYS A 27 0.77 -0.83 5.26
CA CYS A 27 1.06 -2.11 4.61
C CYS A 27 2.48 -2.60 4.96
N LEU A 28 3.48 -1.71 4.96
CA LEU A 28 4.84 -2.07 5.38
C LEU A 28 4.85 -2.65 6.79
N GLY A 29 4.16 -2.01 7.74
CA GLY A 29 4.04 -2.49 9.11
C GLY A 29 3.37 -3.86 9.21
N ILE A 30 2.23 -4.05 8.53
CA ILE A 30 1.48 -5.30 8.54
C ILE A 30 2.30 -6.45 7.98
N PHE A 31 2.87 -6.30 6.78
CA PHE A 31 3.62 -7.38 6.13
C PHE A 31 4.95 -7.68 6.84
N THR A 32 5.61 -6.67 7.41
CA THR A 32 6.79 -6.89 8.25
C THR A 32 6.43 -7.71 9.50
N TRP A 33 5.32 -7.37 10.16
CA TRP A 33 4.84 -8.13 11.31
C TRP A 33 4.48 -9.57 10.94
N PHE A 34 3.82 -9.80 9.80
CA PHE A 34 3.54 -11.14 9.32
C PHE A 34 4.80 -11.97 9.07
N MET A 35 5.87 -11.38 8.50
CA MET A 35 7.14 -12.11 8.34
C MET A 35 7.73 -12.52 9.69
N THR A 36 7.72 -11.63 10.69
CA THR A 36 8.17 -11.98 12.05
C THR A 36 7.34 -13.11 12.64
N VAL A 37 6.02 -13.09 12.44
CA VAL A 37 5.14 -14.17 12.91
C VAL A 37 5.49 -15.50 12.23
N GLN A 38 5.75 -15.50 10.91
CA GLN A 38 6.16 -16.72 10.19
C GLN A 38 7.50 -17.26 10.69
N THR A 39 8.49 -16.40 10.97
CA THR A 39 9.79 -16.84 11.48
C THR A 39 9.70 -17.43 12.89
N GLN A 40 8.87 -16.86 13.77
CA GLN A 40 8.64 -17.41 15.12
C GLN A 40 7.91 -18.76 15.09
N MET A 41 7.10 -19.01 14.06
CA MET A 41 6.39 -20.28 13.87
C MET A 41 7.19 -21.31 13.04
N GLU A 42 8.41 -20.97 12.62
CA GLU A 42 9.26 -21.81 11.76
C GLU A 42 8.56 -22.25 10.45
N LEU A 43 7.70 -21.39 9.93
CA LEU A 43 6.94 -21.63 8.70
C LEU A 43 7.57 -20.91 7.50
N PRO A 44 7.43 -21.46 6.29
CA PRO A 44 7.91 -20.81 5.08
C PRO A 44 7.13 -19.52 4.81
N THR A 45 7.85 -18.43 4.58
CA THR A 45 7.25 -17.12 4.29
C THR A 45 6.65 -17.08 2.87
N PRO A 46 5.34 -16.77 2.73
CA PRO A 46 4.73 -16.57 1.42
C PRO A 46 5.40 -15.43 0.66
N TRP A 47 5.59 -15.57 -0.66
CA TRP A 47 6.28 -14.59 -1.50
C TRP A 47 5.67 -13.18 -1.45
N VAL A 48 4.34 -13.09 -1.22
CA VAL A 48 3.62 -11.81 -1.14
C VAL A 48 4.16 -10.93 -0.01
N PHE A 49 4.62 -11.51 1.11
CA PHE A 49 5.04 -10.71 2.26
C PHE A 49 6.31 -9.88 1.97
N PRO A 50 7.46 -10.48 1.58
CA PRO A 50 8.64 -9.71 1.25
C PRO A 50 8.41 -8.83 0.01
N PHE A 51 7.59 -9.27 -0.95
CA PHE A 51 7.22 -8.45 -2.11
C PHE A 51 6.49 -7.17 -1.71
N MET A 52 5.50 -7.25 -0.80
CA MET A 52 4.77 -6.09 -0.32
C MET A 52 5.62 -5.17 0.55
N VAL A 53 6.52 -5.72 1.37
CA VAL A 53 7.48 -4.90 2.13
C VAL A 53 8.39 -4.12 1.18
N ALA A 54 8.94 -4.75 0.15
CA ALA A 54 9.78 -4.08 -0.83
C ALA A 54 9.01 -2.99 -1.60
N THR A 55 7.77 -3.29 -2.03
CA THR A 55 6.90 -2.36 -2.77
C THR A 55 6.51 -1.16 -1.92
N ALA A 56 6.12 -1.38 -0.67
CA ALA A 56 5.78 -0.31 0.26
C ALA A 56 7.00 0.54 0.61
N ALA A 57 8.17 -0.07 0.84
CA ALA A 57 9.41 0.66 1.09
C ALA A 57 9.82 1.53 -0.12
N LEU A 58 9.73 0.99 -1.33
CA LEU A 58 9.99 1.74 -2.56
C LEU A 58 9.04 2.92 -2.73
N THR A 59 7.77 2.75 -2.34
CA THR A 59 6.77 3.83 -2.36
C THR A 59 7.12 4.93 -1.35
N LEU A 60 7.55 4.58 -0.14
CA LEU A 60 8.01 5.58 0.85
C LEU A 60 9.25 6.32 0.34
N ILE A 61 10.20 5.63 -0.29
CA ILE A 61 11.36 6.27 -0.93
C ILE A 61 10.90 7.23 -2.03
N PHE A 62 9.95 6.82 -2.87
CA PHE A 62 9.39 7.67 -3.92
C PHE A 62 8.70 8.92 -3.36
N LEU A 63 7.94 8.79 -2.26
CA LEU A 63 7.33 9.93 -1.56
C LEU A 63 8.39 10.89 -1.01
N CYS A 64 9.46 10.36 -0.40
CA CYS A 64 10.59 11.19 0.06
C CYS A 64 11.24 11.95 -1.10
N LEU A 65 11.43 11.30 -2.27
CA LEU A 65 11.96 11.96 -3.46
C LEU A 65 11.05 13.09 -3.96
N ILE A 66 9.73 12.89 -3.96
CA ILE A 66 8.75 13.93 -4.32
C ILE A 66 8.88 15.14 -3.39
N VAL A 67 9.00 14.92 -2.07
CA VAL A 67 9.18 16.03 -1.11
C VAL A 67 10.45 16.80 -1.40
N VAL A 68 11.58 16.10 -1.63
CA VAL A 68 12.86 16.75 -1.95
C VAL A 68 12.75 17.59 -3.23
N LEU A 69 12.12 17.06 -4.29
CA LEU A 69 11.94 17.78 -5.55
C LEU A 69 10.94 18.95 -5.44
N ALA A 70 9.93 18.82 -4.59
CA ALA A 70 8.98 19.89 -4.29
C ALA A 70 9.67 21.07 -3.59
N LEU A 71 10.58 20.79 -2.64
CA LEU A 71 11.42 21.81 -1.98
C LEU A 71 12.36 22.52 -2.97
N GLN A 72 12.77 21.85 -4.04
CA GLN A 72 13.59 22.43 -5.11
C GLN A 72 12.76 23.15 -6.18
N HIS A 73 11.43 23.18 -6.06
CA HIS A 73 10.49 23.71 -7.06
C HIS A 73 10.68 23.13 -8.48
N SER A 74 11.21 21.91 -8.58
CA SER A 74 11.57 21.25 -9.84
C SER A 74 10.84 19.92 -9.98
N LEU A 75 9.52 19.95 -9.78
CA LEU A 75 8.68 18.76 -9.87
C LEU A 75 8.35 18.47 -11.35
N ILE A 76 9.17 17.62 -11.96
CA ILE A 76 9.11 17.25 -13.38
C ILE A 76 8.02 16.17 -13.59
N PRO A 77 6.99 16.41 -14.41
CA PRO A 77 5.89 15.47 -14.63
C PRO A 77 6.34 14.10 -15.16
N GLU A 78 7.37 14.06 -16.03
CA GLU A 78 7.85 12.84 -16.67
C GLU A 78 8.34 11.81 -15.63
N MET A 79 9.07 12.26 -14.61
CA MET A 79 9.56 11.38 -13.54
C MET A 79 8.39 10.80 -12.72
N ILE A 80 7.39 11.64 -12.43
CA ILE A 80 6.22 11.23 -11.65
C ILE A 80 5.37 10.22 -12.43
N ILE A 81 5.20 10.40 -13.73
CA ILE A 81 4.44 9.47 -14.58
C ILE A 81 5.12 8.10 -14.57
N LEU A 82 6.44 8.06 -14.82
CA LEU A 82 7.18 6.80 -14.84
C LEU A 82 7.15 6.10 -13.46
N GLY A 83 7.44 6.84 -12.39
CA GLY A 83 7.43 6.30 -11.03
C GLY A 83 6.06 5.79 -10.61
N SER A 84 5.00 6.54 -10.89
CA SER A 84 3.62 6.15 -10.55
C SER A 84 3.17 4.91 -11.33
N PHE A 85 3.57 4.78 -12.58
CA PHE A 85 3.25 3.60 -13.40
C PHE A 85 3.95 2.34 -12.88
N ILE A 86 5.25 2.42 -12.57
CA ILE A 86 6.00 1.29 -12.00
C ILE A 86 5.40 0.87 -10.66
N LEU A 87 5.15 1.83 -9.76
CA LEU A 87 4.53 1.55 -8.47
C LEU A 87 3.13 0.97 -8.64
N PHE A 88 2.34 1.45 -9.61
CA PHE A 88 1.02 0.90 -9.89
C PHE A 88 1.08 -0.59 -10.21
N VAL A 89 1.97 -1.01 -11.12
CA VAL A 89 2.13 -2.43 -11.48
C VAL A 89 2.56 -3.27 -10.28
N LEU A 90 3.47 -2.75 -9.45
CA LEU A 90 3.92 -3.46 -8.25
C LEU A 90 2.79 -3.61 -7.22
N TRP A 91 2.10 -2.52 -6.88
CA TRP A 91 0.95 -2.56 -5.95
C TRP A 91 -0.18 -3.43 -6.48
N PHE A 92 -0.46 -3.39 -7.78
CA PHE A 92 -1.49 -4.23 -8.39
C PHE A 92 -1.13 -5.72 -8.36
N THR A 93 0.14 -6.06 -8.58
CA THR A 93 0.62 -7.45 -8.45
C THR A 93 0.49 -7.94 -7.00
N GLY A 94 0.84 -7.07 -6.05
CA GLY A 94 0.66 -7.30 -4.63
C GLY A 94 -0.80 -7.57 -4.26
N LEU A 95 -1.70 -6.71 -4.74
CA LEU A 95 -3.14 -6.82 -4.57
C LEU A 95 -3.70 -8.15 -5.05
N ILE A 96 -3.26 -8.62 -6.23
CA ILE A 96 -3.66 -9.94 -6.73
C ILE A 96 -3.14 -11.04 -5.79
N GLY A 97 -1.89 -10.96 -5.36
CA GLY A 97 -1.29 -11.92 -4.41
C GLY A 97 -2.04 -11.99 -3.08
N THR A 98 -2.33 -10.82 -2.48
CA THR A 98 -3.09 -10.68 -1.24
C THR A 98 -4.53 -11.19 -1.42
N ALA A 99 -5.19 -10.87 -2.53
CA ALA A 99 -6.55 -11.35 -2.83
C ALA A 99 -6.61 -12.88 -2.92
N LEU A 100 -5.64 -13.51 -3.57
CA LEU A 100 -5.57 -14.97 -3.70
C LEU A 100 -5.39 -15.64 -2.33
N GLN A 101 -4.59 -15.07 -1.43
CA GLN A 101 -4.43 -15.62 -0.07
C GLN A 101 -5.68 -15.39 0.79
N LEU A 102 -6.32 -14.23 0.65
CA LEU A 102 -7.48 -13.85 1.47
C LEU A 102 -8.75 -14.60 1.07
N TYR A 103 -8.99 -14.76 -0.23
CA TYR A 103 -10.24 -15.29 -0.80
C TYR A 103 -10.07 -16.58 -1.64
N GLY A 104 -8.90 -17.21 -1.64
CA GLY A 104 -8.64 -18.42 -2.42
C GLY A 104 -9.50 -19.63 -2.03
N ASN A 105 -9.57 -20.64 -2.90
CA ASN A 105 -10.43 -21.82 -2.67
C ASN A 105 -9.91 -22.82 -1.62
N GLN A 106 -8.63 -22.77 -1.25
CA GLN A 106 -8.03 -23.69 -0.27
C GLN A 106 -7.49 -22.90 0.93
N ALA A 107 -7.92 -23.26 2.14
CA ALA A 107 -7.46 -22.68 3.41
C ALA A 107 -7.46 -21.13 3.44
N SER A 108 -8.49 -20.49 2.86
CA SER A 108 -8.57 -19.03 2.79
C SER A 108 -8.53 -18.42 4.18
N ILE A 109 -7.78 -17.32 4.31
CA ILE A 109 -7.72 -16.58 5.56
C ILE A 109 -9.12 -16.13 5.97
N ASN A 110 -9.96 -15.69 5.02
CA ASN A 110 -11.32 -15.27 5.33
C ASN A 110 -12.18 -16.40 5.93
N SER A 111 -12.09 -17.62 5.40
CA SER A 111 -12.79 -18.78 5.97
C SER A 111 -12.30 -19.14 7.38
N ASN A 112 -10.98 -19.11 7.60
CA ASN A 112 -10.40 -19.33 8.92
C ASN A 112 -10.84 -18.26 9.92
N CYS A 113 -10.88 -16.99 9.49
CA CYS A 113 -11.37 -15.89 10.31
C CYS A 113 -12.84 -16.08 10.71
N GLN A 114 -13.70 -16.51 9.79
CA GLN A 114 -15.10 -16.79 10.12
C GLN A 114 -15.20 -17.96 11.11
N ASN A 115 -14.51 -19.07 10.86
CA ASN A 115 -14.60 -20.27 11.69
C ASN A 115 -14.07 -20.06 13.11
N TRP A 116 -12.93 -19.38 13.26
CA TRP A 116 -12.22 -19.28 14.54
C TRP A 116 -12.48 -18.00 15.33
N VAL A 117 -12.96 -16.93 14.69
CA VAL A 117 -13.22 -15.64 15.37
C VAL A 117 -14.69 -15.43 15.66
N THR A 118 -15.58 -15.68 14.69
CA THR A 118 -17.02 -15.37 14.87
C THR A 118 -17.80 -16.40 15.68
N GLY A 119 -17.29 -17.64 15.82
CA GLY A 119 -17.96 -18.72 16.55
C GLY A 119 -17.38 -19.04 17.94
N TYR A 120 -16.20 -18.52 18.28
CA TYR A 120 -15.44 -18.92 19.47
C TYR A 120 -14.90 -17.70 20.24
N GLU A 121 -15.80 -16.83 20.72
CA GLU A 121 -15.41 -15.68 21.54
C GLU A 121 -14.94 -16.12 22.94
N PHE A 122 -13.73 -15.71 23.33
CA PHE A 122 -13.19 -15.93 24.66
C PHE A 122 -13.06 -14.58 25.40
N ARG A 123 -13.33 -14.58 26.71
CA ARG A 123 -13.25 -13.38 27.57
C ARG A 123 -12.43 -13.66 28.83
N GLY A 124 -11.87 -12.61 29.43
CA GLY A 124 -11.05 -12.67 30.65
C GLY A 124 -9.55 -12.79 30.38
N ALA A 125 -8.71 -12.60 31.40
CA ALA A 125 -7.25 -12.62 31.29
C ALA A 125 -6.71 -14.07 31.24
N SER A 126 -6.95 -14.76 30.13
CA SER A 126 -6.49 -16.14 29.90
C SER A 126 -5.70 -16.26 28.60
N ILE A 127 -4.88 -17.30 28.49
CA ILE A 127 -4.12 -17.61 27.26
C ILE A 127 -5.05 -17.83 26.07
N ASN A 128 -6.24 -18.42 26.30
CA ASN A 128 -7.24 -18.65 25.24
C ASN A 128 -7.78 -17.32 24.69
N THR A 129 -8.02 -16.34 25.56
CA THR A 129 -8.41 -14.98 25.15
C THR A 129 -7.30 -14.30 24.35
N LEU A 130 -6.05 -14.45 24.77
CA LEU A 130 -4.90 -13.89 24.04
C LEU A 130 -4.80 -14.52 22.64
N ALA A 131 -4.92 -15.84 22.54
CA ALA A 131 -4.90 -16.55 21.25
C ALA A 131 -6.05 -16.10 20.34
N TRP A 132 -7.26 -15.91 20.87
CA TRP A 132 -8.39 -15.38 20.11
C TRP A 132 -8.15 -13.95 19.64
N LEU A 133 -7.65 -13.06 20.50
CA LEU A 133 -7.30 -11.68 20.14
C LEU A 133 -6.21 -11.63 19.06
N THR A 134 -5.21 -12.52 19.12
CA THR A 134 -4.19 -12.63 18.08
C THR A 134 -4.79 -13.04 16.74
N ASN A 135 -5.69 -14.04 16.73
CA ASN A 135 -6.39 -14.45 15.50
C ASN A 135 -7.27 -13.33 14.93
N LEU A 136 -8.02 -12.63 15.80
CA LEU A 136 -8.80 -11.46 15.42
C LEU A 136 -7.92 -10.36 14.79
N ASN A 137 -6.76 -10.07 15.39
CA ASN A 137 -5.82 -9.09 14.88
C ASN A 137 -5.29 -9.49 13.49
N ILE A 138 -4.87 -10.74 13.30
CA ILE A 138 -4.40 -11.26 12.00
C ILE A 138 -5.48 -11.03 10.92
N CYS A 139 -6.73 -11.40 11.22
CA CYS A 139 -7.85 -11.23 10.31
C CYS A 139 -8.09 -9.77 9.91
N ASN A 140 -8.04 -8.85 10.88
CA ASN A 140 -8.22 -7.43 10.62
C ASN A 140 -7.04 -6.83 9.85
N CYS A 141 -5.81 -7.24 10.16
CA CYS A 141 -4.62 -6.83 9.41
C CYS A 141 -4.71 -7.24 7.94
N TRP A 142 -5.15 -8.46 7.64
CA TRP A 142 -5.34 -8.93 6.27
C TRP A 142 -6.39 -8.11 5.50
N LYS A 143 -7.54 -7.85 6.11
CA LYS A 143 -8.59 -7.01 5.50
C LYS A 143 -8.14 -5.56 5.30
N ALA A 144 -7.42 -5.01 6.29
CA ALA A 144 -6.86 -3.67 6.22
C ALA A 144 -5.80 -3.56 5.10
N ALA A 145 -4.86 -4.50 5.02
CA ALA A 145 -3.85 -4.54 3.97
C ALA A 145 -4.51 -4.57 2.58
N PHE A 146 -5.45 -5.49 2.36
CA PHE A 146 -6.20 -5.56 1.11
C PHE A 146 -6.93 -4.25 0.76
N ALA A 147 -7.59 -3.63 1.73
CA ALA A 147 -8.28 -2.35 1.50
C ALA A 147 -7.30 -1.23 1.14
N PHE A 148 -6.16 -1.12 1.83
CA PHE A 148 -5.15 -0.11 1.53
C PHE A 148 -4.45 -0.34 0.19
N GLU A 149 -4.20 -1.59 -0.19
CA GLU A 149 -3.67 -1.94 -1.52
C GLU A 149 -4.60 -1.47 -2.64
N VAL A 150 -5.93 -1.67 -2.49
CA VAL A 150 -6.93 -1.17 -3.44
C VAL A 150 -6.89 0.36 -3.52
N VAL A 151 -6.91 1.03 -2.37
CA VAL A 151 -6.89 2.50 -2.29
C VAL A 151 -5.63 3.06 -2.95
N ILE A 152 -4.46 2.51 -2.66
CA ILE A 152 -3.19 2.95 -3.25
C ILE A 152 -3.17 2.73 -4.75
N ALA A 153 -3.64 1.58 -5.24
CA ALA A 153 -3.69 1.30 -6.68
C ALA A 153 -4.55 2.35 -7.42
N VAL A 154 -5.71 2.70 -6.86
CA VAL A 154 -6.59 3.75 -7.41
C VAL A 154 -5.91 5.13 -7.38
N PHE A 155 -5.27 5.48 -6.26
CA PHE A 155 -4.60 6.78 -6.12
C PHE A 155 -3.37 6.91 -7.02
N LEU A 156 -2.67 5.81 -7.32
CA LEU A 156 -1.58 5.80 -8.30
C LEU A 156 -2.08 6.09 -9.72
N VAL A 157 -3.23 5.52 -10.10
CA VAL A 157 -3.89 5.87 -11.37
C VAL A 157 -4.32 7.34 -11.38
N TRP A 158 -4.87 7.84 -10.26
CA TRP A 158 -5.21 9.25 -10.14
C TRP A 158 -3.99 10.17 -10.30
N MET A 159 -2.83 9.79 -9.74
CA MET A 159 -1.57 10.54 -9.93
C MET A 159 -1.14 10.61 -11.39
N LEU A 160 -1.27 9.50 -12.12
CA LEU A 160 -0.98 9.47 -13.56
C LEU A 160 -1.86 10.49 -14.30
N ILE A 161 -3.17 10.51 -14.02
CA ILE A 161 -4.11 11.46 -14.63
C ILE A 161 -3.71 12.91 -14.30
N MET A 162 -3.43 13.22 -13.03
CA MET A 162 -2.98 14.57 -12.62
C MET A 162 -1.69 14.99 -13.32
N ALA A 163 -0.70 14.09 -13.40
CA ALA A 163 0.57 14.38 -14.05
C ALA A 163 0.40 14.62 -15.57
N PHE A 164 -0.47 13.87 -16.25
CA PHE A 164 -0.82 14.11 -17.65
C PHE A 164 -1.51 15.47 -17.85
N GLN A 165 -2.41 15.86 -16.94
CA GLN A 165 -3.08 17.17 -16.98
C GLN A 165 -2.08 18.32 -16.81
N VAL A 166 -1.15 18.21 -15.86
CA VAL A 166 -0.09 19.21 -15.64
C VAL A 166 0.82 19.34 -16.87
N ARG A 167 1.18 18.21 -17.49
CA ARG A 167 1.96 18.21 -18.74
C ARG A 167 1.23 18.95 -19.85
N LYS A 168 -0.05 18.63 -20.10
CA LYS A 168 -0.86 19.28 -21.15
C LYS A 168 -1.00 20.79 -20.96
N HIS A 169 -1.19 21.27 -19.73
CA HIS A 169 -1.33 22.71 -19.46
C HIS A 169 -0.04 23.51 -19.72
N THR A 170 1.12 22.83 -19.69
CA THR A 170 2.42 23.50 -19.83
C THR A 170 2.88 23.61 -21.29
N ASP A 171 2.32 22.81 -22.20
CA ASP A 171 2.58 22.83 -23.65
C ASP A 171 1.37 23.34 -24.46
N PRO A 172 1.16 24.66 -24.58
CA PRO A 172 0.03 25.21 -25.34
C PRO A 172 0.22 25.21 -26.87
N TYR A 173 1.37 24.73 -27.39
CA TYR A 173 1.69 24.74 -28.83
C TYR A 173 1.70 23.34 -29.47
N HIS A 174 1.17 22.32 -28.76
CA HIS A 174 0.78 21.01 -29.28
C HIS A 174 -0.54 20.53 -28.67
#